data_AF-A0A3P7PP73-F1
#
_entry.id   AF-A0A3P7PP73-F1
#
_cell.length_a   1.000
_cell.length_b   1.000
_cell.length_c   1.000
_cell.angle_alpha   90.00
_cell.angle_beta   90.00
_cell.angle_gamma   90.00
#
_symmetry.space_group_name_H-M   'P 1'
#
loop_
_entity.id
_entity.type
_entity.pdbx_description
1 polymer ?
#
loop_
_entity_poly.entity_id
_entity_poly.type
_entity_poly.pdbx_seq_one_letter_code
_entity_poly.pdbx_strand_id
1 'polypeptide(L)'
;MKQTIADVYTMSREDWLTSHTNQITLTVEQLMWARSITEILDGDGDRLAGMQDYEKKSYEALNGLAKMVRGKLPKLIRMLMCSLITIDVHARDMVTEMVANKVDSSSNFDWQRQLRYYWDTEIDNCVVHMSTSRYVYGYEYLGASPRLVITPLTDRCYLCLMGALQLDLGGAPAGPAGTGKTETTKDLAKGLAKQCVVFNCSDGLDYKMMGRFFSGLAQSGAWCCFDEFNRIDIEVLSVIAQQLITIRLAKAAKVGLPVWVFVASCFWQKSRLLVFVSSV
;
A
#
# COMPACT_ATOMS: atom_id res chain seq x y z
N MET A 1 -14.14 -6.22 -8.29
CA MET A 1 -12.82 -6.89 -8.26
C MET A 1 -12.89 -8.28 -8.87
N LYS A 2 -13.66 -9.23 -8.31
CA LYS A 2 -13.83 -10.58 -8.90
C LYS A 2 -14.20 -10.58 -10.39
N GLN A 3 -15.21 -9.79 -10.77
CA GLN A 3 -15.60 -9.63 -12.16
C GLN A 3 -14.44 -9.09 -13.01
N THR A 4 -13.79 -8.02 -12.57
CA THR A 4 -12.60 -7.45 -13.22
C THR A 4 -11.47 -8.45 -13.40
N ILE A 5 -11.27 -9.39 -12.47
CA ILE A 5 -10.29 -10.49 -12.60
C ILE A 5 -10.71 -11.47 -13.70
N ALA A 6 -11.99 -11.85 -13.74
CA ALA A 6 -12.53 -12.75 -14.76
C ALA A 6 -12.43 -12.13 -16.17
N ASP A 7 -12.69 -10.83 -16.27
CA ASP A 7 -12.72 -10.09 -17.54
C ASP A 7 -11.33 -9.96 -18.19
N VAL A 8 -10.24 -10.12 -17.42
CA VAL A 8 -8.87 -10.16 -17.98
C VAL A 8 -8.71 -11.27 -19.02
N TYR A 9 -9.43 -12.38 -18.87
CA TYR A 9 -9.32 -13.55 -19.75
C TYR A 9 -10.28 -13.52 -20.94
N THR A 10 -11.29 -12.64 -20.91
CA THR A 10 -12.38 -12.61 -21.90
C THR A 10 -12.36 -11.36 -22.77
N MET A 11 -11.76 -10.26 -22.29
CA MET A 11 -11.73 -8.97 -22.97
C MET A 11 -10.36 -8.64 -23.56
N SER A 12 -10.34 -7.76 -24.56
CA SER A 12 -9.10 -7.14 -25.02
C SER A 12 -8.53 -6.22 -23.92
N ARG A 13 -7.20 -6.02 -23.89
CA ARG A 13 -6.56 -5.15 -22.88
C ARG A 13 -7.11 -3.73 -22.92
N GLU A 14 -7.40 -3.19 -24.11
CA GLU A 14 -7.92 -1.83 -24.27
C GLU A 14 -9.35 -1.69 -23.73
N ASP A 15 -10.23 -2.64 -24.06
CA ASP A 15 -11.61 -2.66 -23.57
C ASP A 15 -11.65 -2.92 -22.06
N TRP A 16 -10.77 -3.78 -21.56
CA TRP A 16 -10.66 -4.07 -20.13
C TRP A 16 -10.22 -2.84 -19.32
N LEU A 17 -9.21 -2.09 -19.81
CA LEU A 17 -8.75 -0.87 -19.14
C LEU A 17 -9.81 0.23 -19.11
N THR A 18 -10.73 0.26 -20.07
CA THR A 18 -11.76 1.31 -20.20
C THR A 18 -13.09 0.96 -19.55
N SER A 19 -13.37 -0.33 -19.31
CA SER A 19 -14.64 -0.83 -18.75
C SER A 19 -14.69 -0.89 -17.21
N HIS A 20 -13.54 -0.74 -16.54
CA HIS A 20 -13.45 -0.90 -15.09
C HIS A 20 -12.97 0.36 -14.35
N THR A 21 -13.27 0.41 -13.05
CA THR A 21 -12.88 1.53 -12.18
C THR A 21 -11.37 1.54 -11.95
N ASN A 22 -10.76 2.72 -12.05
CA ASN A 22 -9.31 2.94 -11.96
C ASN A 22 -8.62 2.14 -10.84
N GLN A 23 -9.04 2.31 -9.59
CA GLN A 23 -8.41 1.64 -8.44
C GLN A 23 -8.41 0.10 -8.54
N ILE A 24 -9.52 -0.47 -9.01
CA ILE A 24 -9.65 -1.93 -9.15
C ILE A 24 -8.76 -2.42 -10.29
N THR A 25 -8.75 -1.72 -11.42
CA THR A 25 -7.88 -2.03 -12.56
C THR A 25 -6.41 -2.06 -12.14
N LEU A 26 -5.92 -1.03 -11.42
CA LEU A 26 -4.54 -0.99 -10.94
C LEU A 26 -4.18 -2.12 -9.97
N THR A 27 -5.14 -2.53 -9.13
CA THR A 27 -4.93 -3.61 -8.15
C THR A 27 -4.95 -4.97 -8.83
N VAL A 28 -5.85 -5.18 -9.80
CA VAL A 28 -5.91 -6.43 -10.57
C VAL A 28 -4.69 -6.57 -11.47
N GLU A 29 -4.14 -5.49 -12.03
CA GLU A 29 -2.89 -5.59 -12.78
C GLU A 29 -1.73 -6.07 -11.91
N GLN A 30 -1.56 -5.49 -10.71
CA GLN A 30 -0.53 -5.94 -9.76
C GLN A 30 -0.75 -7.39 -9.31
N LEU A 31 -2.02 -7.83 -9.19
CA LEU A 31 -2.35 -9.22 -8.90
C LEU A 31 -1.96 -10.15 -10.04
N MET A 32 -2.26 -9.78 -11.29
CA MET A 32 -1.90 -10.57 -12.46
C MET A 32 -0.38 -10.63 -12.67
N TRP A 33 0.31 -9.52 -12.45
CA TRP A 33 1.77 -9.49 -12.44
C TRP A 33 2.34 -10.44 -11.40
N ALA A 34 1.91 -10.33 -10.14
CA ALA A 34 2.41 -11.18 -9.07
C ALA A 34 2.11 -12.67 -9.32
N ARG A 35 0.93 -12.97 -9.86
CA ARG A 35 0.54 -14.31 -10.28
C ARG A 35 1.46 -14.86 -11.38
N SER A 36 1.69 -14.12 -12.46
CA SER A 36 2.55 -14.59 -13.56
C SER A 36 3.98 -14.87 -13.11
N ILE A 37 4.54 -14.00 -12.26
CA ILE A 37 5.89 -14.21 -11.71
C ILE A 37 5.91 -15.44 -10.78
N THR A 38 4.89 -15.61 -9.95
CA THR A 38 4.78 -16.77 -9.05
C THR A 38 4.63 -18.08 -9.85
N GLU A 39 3.84 -18.10 -10.92
CA GLU A 39 3.70 -19.25 -11.82
C GLU A 39 5.03 -19.64 -12.50
N ILE A 40 5.88 -18.66 -12.83
CA ILE A 40 7.23 -18.91 -13.37
C ILE A 40 8.15 -19.50 -12.28
N LEU A 41 8.15 -18.92 -11.08
CA LEU A 41 9.07 -19.30 -10.01
C LEU A 41 8.72 -20.63 -9.34
N ASP A 42 7.43 -20.97 -9.26
CA ASP A 42 6.94 -22.21 -8.65
C ASP A 42 6.70 -23.33 -9.68
N GLY A 43 6.82 -23.02 -10.98
CA GLY A 43 6.66 -23.99 -12.05
C GLY A 43 7.83 -24.97 -12.22
N ASP A 44 7.57 -26.02 -13.00
CA ASP A 44 8.53 -27.09 -13.32
C ASP A 44 9.40 -26.79 -14.56
N GLY A 45 9.16 -25.67 -15.25
CA GLY A 45 9.90 -25.25 -16.44
C GLY A 45 11.26 -24.59 -16.15
N ASP A 46 11.97 -24.17 -17.19
CA ASP A 46 13.16 -23.32 -17.04
C ASP A 46 12.75 -21.93 -16.55
N ARG A 47 12.90 -21.72 -15.23
CA ARG A 47 12.47 -20.50 -14.53
C ARG A 47 13.25 -19.28 -14.96
N LEU A 48 14.54 -19.43 -15.28
CA LEU A 48 15.40 -18.32 -15.71
C LEU A 48 15.00 -17.87 -17.12
N ALA A 49 14.78 -18.81 -18.03
CA ALA A 49 14.27 -18.50 -19.37
C ALA A 49 12.85 -17.89 -19.29
N GLY A 50 11.97 -18.46 -18.46
CA GLY A 50 10.61 -17.94 -18.24
C GLY A 50 10.60 -16.50 -17.73
N MET A 51 11.50 -16.16 -16.80
CA MET A 51 11.65 -14.79 -16.30
C MET A 51 12.15 -13.83 -17.39
N GLN A 52 13.12 -14.25 -18.21
CA GLN A 52 13.61 -13.46 -19.35
C GLN A 52 12.53 -13.22 -20.41
N ASP A 53 11.69 -14.21 -20.68
CA ASP A 53 10.57 -14.04 -21.63
C ASP A 53 9.48 -13.13 -21.05
N TYR A 54 9.23 -13.22 -19.74
CA TYR A 54 8.34 -12.28 -19.06
C TYR A 54 8.89 -10.85 -19.08
N GLU A 55 10.20 -10.68 -18.92
CA GLU A 55 10.86 -9.37 -19.05
C GLU A 55 10.57 -8.76 -20.42
N LYS A 56 10.80 -9.48 -21.52
CA LYS A 56 10.48 -9.00 -22.88
C LYS A 56 9.01 -8.61 -23.02
N LYS A 57 8.10 -9.46 -22.52
CA LYS A 57 6.66 -9.19 -22.51
C LYS A 57 6.32 -7.90 -21.75
N SER A 58 7.00 -7.63 -20.63
CA SER A 58 6.78 -6.41 -19.85
C SER A 58 7.19 -5.15 -20.61
N TYR A 59 8.31 -5.18 -21.35
CA TYR A 59 8.74 -4.08 -22.22
C TYR A 59 7.72 -3.84 -23.36
N GLU A 60 7.23 -4.89 -24.01
CA GLU A 60 6.23 -4.79 -25.06
C GLU A 60 4.91 -4.19 -24.56
N ALA A 61 4.42 -4.68 -23.41
CA ALA A 61 3.20 -4.18 -22.77
C ALA A 61 3.32 -2.69 -22.40
N LEU A 62 4.46 -2.28 -21.83
CA LEU A 62 4.72 -0.89 -21.46
C LEU A 62 4.78 0.03 -22.69
N ASN A 63 5.43 -0.42 -23.78
CA ASN A 63 5.45 0.30 -25.04
C ASN A 63 4.04 0.45 -25.65
N GLY A 64 3.21 -0.59 -25.53
CA GLY A 64 1.80 -0.55 -25.91
C GLY A 64 1.01 0.51 -25.13
N LEU A 65 1.16 0.53 -23.80
CA LEU A 65 0.53 1.54 -22.93
C LEU A 65 1.01 2.96 -23.25
N ALA A 66 2.32 3.15 -23.47
CA ALA A 66 2.89 4.44 -23.84
C ALA A 66 2.33 4.96 -25.17
N LYS A 67 2.08 4.07 -26.14
CA LYS A 67 1.43 4.41 -27.41
C LYS A 67 -0.04 4.79 -27.20
N MET A 68 -0.77 4.04 -26.38
CA MET A 68 -2.18 4.26 -26.07
C MET A 68 -2.40 5.63 -25.39
N VAL A 69 -1.54 6.01 -24.43
CA VAL A 69 -1.62 7.30 -23.74
C VAL A 69 -1.47 8.50 -24.67
N ARG A 70 -0.73 8.37 -25.79
CA ARG A 70 -0.59 9.47 -26.77
C ARG A 70 -1.87 9.70 -27.58
N GLY A 71 -2.83 8.77 -27.55
CA GLY A 71 -4.12 8.90 -28.21
C GLY A 71 -5.07 9.90 -27.55
N LYS A 72 -6.24 10.09 -28.18
CA LYS A 72 -7.34 10.87 -27.62
C LYS A 72 -8.09 10.02 -26.60
N LEU A 73 -7.92 10.35 -25.33
CA LEU A 73 -8.51 9.64 -24.20
C LEU A 73 -9.26 10.60 -23.28
N PRO A 74 -10.40 10.16 -22.69
CA PRO A 74 -11.05 10.88 -21.61
C PRO A 74 -10.10 11.13 -20.44
N LYS A 75 -10.28 12.23 -19.71
CA LYS A 75 -9.42 12.64 -18.58
C LYS A 75 -9.23 11.53 -17.54
N LEU A 76 -10.31 10.83 -17.18
CA LEU A 76 -10.28 9.76 -16.17
C LEU A 76 -9.44 8.56 -16.62
N ILE A 77 -9.61 8.13 -17.87
CA ILE A 77 -8.85 7.03 -18.48
C ILE A 77 -7.38 7.41 -18.61
N ARG A 78 -7.08 8.66 -18.99
CA ARG A 78 -5.71 9.16 -19.04
C ARG A 78 -5.03 9.10 -17.67
N MET A 79 -5.73 9.48 -16.59
CA MET A 79 -5.20 9.38 -15.22
C MET A 79 -4.95 7.93 -14.78
N LEU A 80 -5.84 7.00 -15.14
CA LEU A 80 -5.63 5.56 -14.95
C LEU A 80 -4.36 5.09 -15.66
N MET A 81 -4.22 5.39 -16.95
CA MET A 81 -3.07 4.94 -17.73
C MET A 81 -1.75 5.53 -17.23
N CYS A 82 -1.70 6.80 -16.82
CA CYS A 82 -0.50 7.37 -16.22
C CYS A 82 -0.11 6.65 -14.92
N SER A 83 -1.11 6.30 -14.10
CA SER A 83 -0.90 5.56 -12.84
C SER A 83 -0.44 4.12 -13.11
N LEU A 84 -1.01 3.48 -14.13
CA LEU A 84 -0.64 2.15 -14.58
C LEU A 84 0.79 2.12 -15.12
N ILE A 85 1.18 3.07 -15.98
CA ILE A 85 2.55 3.22 -16.48
C ILE A 85 3.53 3.36 -15.31
N THR A 86 3.18 4.14 -14.29
CA THR A 86 4.05 4.32 -13.11
C THR A 86 4.30 3.01 -12.38
N ILE A 87 3.26 2.18 -12.20
CA ILE A 87 3.36 0.85 -11.57
C ILE A 87 4.10 -0.13 -12.49
N ASP A 88 3.79 -0.16 -13.78
CA ASP A 88 4.38 -1.11 -14.74
C ASP A 88 5.87 -0.83 -14.99
N VAL A 89 6.31 0.44 -14.97
CA VAL A 89 7.75 0.77 -15.02
C VAL A 89 8.48 0.16 -13.83
N HIS A 90 7.93 0.33 -12.62
CA HIS A 90 8.52 -0.25 -11.41
C HIS A 90 8.52 -1.79 -11.48
N ALA A 91 7.39 -2.41 -11.84
CA ALA A 91 7.28 -3.87 -12.00
C ALA A 91 8.30 -4.42 -13.02
N ARG A 92 8.50 -3.72 -14.15
CA ARG A 92 9.52 -4.07 -15.14
C ARG A 92 10.93 -3.95 -14.56
N ASP A 93 11.25 -2.85 -13.87
CA ASP A 93 12.58 -2.64 -13.29
C ASP A 93 12.93 -3.77 -12.30
N MET A 94 11.94 -4.23 -11.51
CA MET A 94 12.10 -5.35 -10.58
C MET A 94 12.32 -6.68 -11.31
N VAL A 95 11.61 -6.93 -12.41
CA VAL A 95 11.83 -8.12 -13.23
C VAL A 95 13.23 -8.10 -13.83
N THR A 96 13.68 -6.96 -14.37
CA THR A 96 15.05 -6.80 -14.87
C THR A 96 16.08 -7.07 -13.77
N GLU A 97 15.86 -6.60 -12.54
CA GLU A 97 16.73 -6.91 -11.40
C GLU A 97 16.73 -8.41 -11.06
N MET A 98 15.56 -9.06 -11.03
CA MET A 98 15.43 -10.49 -10.76
C MET A 98 16.11 -11.36 -11.84
N VAL A 99 16.04 -10.96 -13.11
CA VAL A 99 16.76 -11.60 -14.23
C VAL A 99 18.26 -11.46 -14.03
N ALA A 100 18.74 -10.25 -13.72
CA ALA A 100 20.16 -9.99 -13.48
C ALA A 100 20.71 -10.81 -12.30
N ASN A 101 19.92 -10.92 -11.22
CA ASN A 101 20.26 -11.69 -10.03
C ASN A 101 19.99 -13.19 -10.15
N LYS A 102 19.47 -13.65 -11.30
CA LYS A 102 19.11 -15.05 -11.58
C LYS A 102 18.20 -15.67 -10.51
N VAL A 103 17.15 -14.94 -10.14
CA VAL A 103 16.16 -15.42 -9.17
C VAL A 103 15.38 -16.61 -9.76
N ASP A 104 15.42 -17.74 -9.07
CA ASP A 104 14.89 -19.03 -9.53
C ASP A 104 13.93 -19.69 -8.54
N SER A 105 13.58 -19.00 -7.44
CA SER A 105 12.70 -19.51 -6.40
C SER A 105 11.80 -18.41 -5.85
N SER A 106 10.55 -18.75 -5.55
CA SER A 106 9.61 -17.87 -4.86
C SER A 106 10.02 -17.54 -3.41
N SER A 107 10.93 -18.33 -2.82
CA SER A 107 11.52 -18.07 -1.51
C SER A 107 12.66 -17.05 -1.53
N ASN A 108 13.12 -16.64 -2.71
CA ASN A 108 14.21 -15.68 -2.84
C ASN A 108 13.82 -14.30 -2.28
N PHE A 109 14.72 -13.67 -1.53
CA PHE A 109 14.46 -12.37 -0.91
C PHE A 109 14.13 -11.27 -1.93
N ASP A 110 14.73 -11.28 -3.12
CA ASP A 110 14.47 -10.27 -4.15
C ASP A 110 13.03 -10.30 -4.67
N TRP A 111 12.38 -11.46 -4.63
CA TRP A 111 10.94 -11.59 -4.88
C TRP A 111 10.12 -11.33 -3.61
N GLN A 112 10.55 -11.87 -2.47
CA GLN A 112 9.83 -11.76 -1.20
C GLN A 112 9.72 -10.31 -0.72
N ARG A 113 10.75 -9.49 -0.90
CA ARG A 113 10.79 -8.10 -0.44
C ARG A 113 9.80 -7.18 -1.17
N GLN A 114 9.15 -7.66 -2.23
CA GLN A 114 8.27 -6.89 -3.08
C GLN A 114 6.84 -6.88 -2.57
N LEU A 115 6.09 -5.81 -2.88
CA LEU A 115 4.67 -5.70 -2.57
C LEU A 115 3.86 -6.50 -3.60
N ARG A 116 3.28 -7.63 -3.17
CA ARG A 116 2.64 -8.62 -4.05
C ARG A 116 1.17 -8.78 -3.68
N TYR A 117 0.31 -8.91 -4.68
CA TYR A 117 -1.14 -9.03 -4.48
C TYR A 117 -1.58 -10.43 -4.90
N TYR A 118 -2.31 -11.10 -4.03
CA TYR A 118 -2.84 -12.44 -4.28
C TYR A 118 -4.34 -12.47 -4.01
N TRP A 119 -5.04 -13.33 -4.74
CA TRP A 119 -6.39 -13.72 -4.37
C TRP A 119 -6.29 -14.96 -3.48
N ASP A 120 -6.66 -14.81 -2.22
CA ASP A 120 -6.68 -15.91 -1.27
C ASP A 120 -8.03 -16.62 -1.37
N THR A 121 -8.00 -17.90 -1.74
CA THR A 121 -9.20 -18.71 -1.97
C THR A 121 -9.86 -19.19 -0.67
N GLU A 122 -9.12 -19.26 0.45
CA GLU A 122 -9.67 -19.74 1.73
C GLU A 122 -10.58 -18.68 2.35
N ILE A 123 -10.14 -17.41 2.31
CA ILE A 123 -10.92 -16.27 2.81
C ILE A 123 -11.69 -15.54 1.70
N ASP A 124 -11.56 -16.00 0.46
CA ASP A 124 -12.18 -15.45 -0.75
C ASP A 124 -11.98 -13.93 -0.88
N ASN A 125 -10.72 -13.50 -0.74
CA ASN A 125 -10.38 -12.09 -0.59
C ASN A 125 -9.01 -11.73 -1.18
N CYS A 126 -8.80 -10.46 -1.53
CA CYS A 126 -7.48 -9.99 -1.95
C CYS A 126 -6.58 -9.75 -0.74
N VAL A 127 -5.37 -10.29 -0.79
CA VAL A 127 -4.37 -10.17 0.26
C VAL A 127 -3.08 -9.63 -0.35
N VAL A 128 -2.54 -8.61 0.31
CA VAL A 128 -1.26 -7.99 -0.01
C VAL A 128 -0.18 -8.60 0.86
N HIS A 129 0.87 -9.09 0.23
CA HIS A 129 2.02 -9.73 0.85
C HIS A 129 3.26 -8.85 0.63
N MET A 130 4.08 -8.69 1.65
CA MET A 130 5.42 -8.12 1.53
C MET A 130 6.32 -8.75 2.59
N SER A 131 7.37 -9.43 2.16
CA SER A 131 8.17 -10.34 3.00
C SER A 131 7.23 -11.30 3.76
N THR A 132 7.33 -11.36 5.08
CA THR A 132 6.48 -12.16 5.97
C THR A 132 5.14 -11.52 6.32
N SER A 133 4.91 -10.27 5.92
CA SER A 133 3.73 -9.49 6.28
C SER A 133 2.56 -9.80 5.34
N ARG A 134 1.39 -10.05 5.94
CA ARG A 134 0.13 -10.36 5.25
C ARG A 134 -0.95 -9.35 5.65
N TYR A 135 -1.52 -8.67 4.66
CA TYR A 135 -2.56 -7.66 4.88
C TYR A 135 -3.75 -7.88 3.97
N VAL A 136 -4.96 -8.01 4.53
CA VAL A 136 -6.20 -8.08 3.73
C VAL A 136 -6.47 -6.71 3.14
N TYR A 137 -6.68 -6.64 1.82
CA TYR A 137 -6.93 -5.39 1.11
C TYR A 137 -8.12 -4.63 1.72
N GLY A 138 -7.99 -3.31 1.87
CA GLY A 138 -8.93 -2.50 2.66
C GLY A 138 -10.26 -2.17 1.98
N TYR A 139 -10.32 -2.23 0.65
CA TYR A 139 -11.49 -1.91 -0.19
C TYR A 139 -12.08 -0.50 0.01
N GLU A 140 -11.36 0.43 0.65
CA GLU A 140 -11.80 1.83 0.68
C GLU A 140 -11.55 2.47 -0.68
N TYR A 141 -12.58 3.13 -1.22
CA TYR A 141 -12.45 3.81 -2.51
C TYR A 141 -11.77 5.16 -2.33
N LEU A 142 -10.59 5.31 -2.94
CA LEU A 142 -9.72 6.48 -2.81
C LEU A 142 -9.74 7.36 -4.07
N GLY A 143 -10.58 7.02 -5.05
CA GLY A 143 -10.68 7.73 -6.32
C GLY A 143 -9.51 7.46 -7.28
N ALA A 144 -9.53 8.16 -8.41
CA ALA A 144 -8.51 8.10 -9.45
C ALA A 144 -7.31 9.01 -9.12
N SER A 145 -6.66 8.75 -7.99
CA SER A 145 -5.48 9.51 -7.56
C SER A 145 -4.21 8.99 -8.25
N PRO A 146 -3.24 9.87 -8.57
CA PRO A 146 -1.97 9.44 -9.14
C PRO A 146 -1.18 8.60 -8.14
N ARG A 147 -0.34 7.70 -8.68
CA ARG A 147 0.64 6.90 -7.94
C ARG A 147 1.97 7.63 -7.82
N LEU A 148 2.65 7.44 -6.70
CA LEU A 148 4.02 7.91 -6.51
C LEU A 148 4.96 7.07 -7.38
N VAL A 149 6.01 7.69 -7.92
CA VAL A 149 7.09 6.96 -8.57
C VAL A 149 7.86 6.18 -7.51
N ILE A 150 7.90 4.86 -7.67
CA ILE A 150 8.54 3.97 -6.70
C ILE A 150 10.03 3.87 -7.04
N THR A 151 10.86 4.02 -6.01
CA THR A 151 12.32 3.93 -6.10
C THR A 151 12.82 2.90 -5.08
N PRO A 152 14.07 2.42 -5.18
CA PRO A 152 14.63 1.51 -4.18
C PRO A 152 14.57 2.03 -2.73
N LEU A 153 14.58 3.36 -2.53
CA LEU A 153 14.40 3.96 -1.21
C LEU A 153 12.95 3.84 -0.72
N THR A 154 11.99 4.07 -1.62
CA THR A 154 10.55 3.91 -1.37
C THR A 154 10.22 2.46 -1.01
N ASP A 155 10.78 1.48 -1.72
CA ASP A 155 10.56 0.05 -1.47
C ASP A 155 11.06 -0.37 -0.08
N ARG A 156 12.25 0.09 0.32
CA ARG A 156 12.77 -0.16 1.66
C ARG A 156 11.86 0.45 2.73
N CYS A 157 11.31 1.63 2.47
CA CYS A 157 10.33 2.24 3.37
C CYS A 157 9.07 1.37 3.46
N TYR A 158 8.53 0.89 2.32
CA TYR A 158 7.37 -0.02 2.30
C TYR A 158 7.64 -1.29 3.10
N LEU A 159 8.81 -1.90 2.94
CA LEU A 159 9.20 -3.11 3.65
C LEU A 159 9.17 -2.89 5.18
N CYS A 160 9.77 -1.79 5.65
CA CYS A 160 9.75 -1.44 7.06
C CYS A 160 8.34 -1.15 7.58
N LEU A 161 7.53 -0.42 6.83
CA LEU A 161 6.16 -0.06 7.21
C LEU A 161 5.23 -1.30 7.24
N MET A 162 5.37 -2.21 6.28
CA MET A 162 4.64 -3.48 6.25
C MET A 162 5.05 -4.40 7.42
N GLY A 163 6.34 -4.45 7.75
CA GLY A 163 6.82 -5.17 8.93
C GLY A 163 6.28 -4.58 10.24
N ALA A 164 6.28 -3.26 10.38
CA ALA A 164 5.67 -2.58 11.54
C ALA A 164 4.17 -2.86 11.63
N LEU A 165 3.47 -2.87 10.48
CA LEU A 165 2.05 -3.17 10.37
C LEU A 165 1.69 -4.57 10.86
N GLN A 166 2.52 -5.56 10.55
CA GLN A 166 2.35 -6.94 11.03
C GLN A 166 2.47 -7.05 12.56
N LEU A 167 3.25 -6.17 13.18
CA LEU A 167 3.46 -6.12 14.63
C LEU A 167 2.52 -5.14 15.35
N ASP A 168 1.51 -4.61 14.66
CA ASP A 168 0.59 -3.58 15.17
C ASP A 168 1.31 -2.32 15.69
N LEU A 169 2.47 -1.99 15.10
CA LEU A 169 3.27 -0.81 15.41
C LEU A 169 3.04 0.30 14.39
N GLY A 170 3.20 1.55 14.83
CA GLY A 170 3.36 2.68 13.93
C GLY A 170 4.73 2.69 13.25
N GLY A 171 4.89 3.54 12.24
CA GLY A 171 6.17 3.75 11.56
C GLY A 171 6.60 5.21 11.57
N ALA A 172 7.89 5.48 11.71
CA ALA A 172 8.42 6.85 11.65
C ALA A 172 9.44 6.96 10.52
N PRO A 173 9.01 7.20 9.26
CA PRO A 173 9.94 7.57 8.20
C PRO A 173 10.64 8.88 8.59
N ALA A 174 11.97 8.83 8.70
CA ALA A 174 12.81 9.97 9.04
C ALA A 174 13.72 10.34 7.87
N GLY A 175 13.97 11.65 7.71
CA GLY A 175 14.81 12.18 6.66
C GLY A 175 14.56 13.67 6.43
N PRO A 176 15.34 14.34 5.56
CA PRO A 176 15.20 15.78 5.32
C PRO A 176 13.80 16.20 4.84
N ALA A 177 13.48 17.48 4.98
CA ALA A 177 12.25 18.04 4.42
C ALA A 177 12.21 17.84 2.89
N GLY A 178 11.04 17.52 2.34
CA GLY A 178 10.84 17.37 0.90
C GLY A 178 11.28 16.03 0.30
N THR A 179 11.74 15.05 1.09
CA THR A 179 12.16 13.72 0.58
C THR A 179 11.03 12.70 0.41
N GLY A 180 9.77 13.15 0.34
CA GLY A 180 8.62 12.29 0.03
C GLY A 180 8.17 11.35 1.15
N LYS A 181 8.48 11.63 2.43
CA LYS A 181 8.15 10.76 3.59
C LYS A 181 6.64 10.53 3.74
N THR A 182 5.90 11.63 3.73
CA THR A 182 4.44 11.64 3.85
C THR A 182 3.79 11.01 2.62
N GLU A 183 4.32 11.32 1.43
CA GLU A 183 3.87 10.81 0.14
C GLU A 183 4.08 9.30 0.03
N THR A 184 5.21 8.78 0.51
CA THR A 184 5.51 7.35 0.58
C THR A 184 4.48 6.63 1.46
N THR A 185 4.22 7.15 2.66
CA THR A 185 3.22 6.57 3.57
C THR A 185 1.81 6.60 2.95
N LYS A 186 1.44 7.70 2.30
CA LYS A 186 0.17 7.81 1.55
C LYS A 186 0.08 6.80 0.42
N ASP A 187 1.14 6.62 -0.36
CA ASP A 187 1.13 5.74 -1.53
C ASP A 187 1.08 4.25 -1.13
N LEU A 188 1.73 3.87 -0.02
CA LEU A 188 1.54 2.55 0.59
C LEU A 188 0.08 2.34 1.03
N ALA A 189 -0.50 3.31 1.74
CA ALA A 189 -1.88 3.24 2.20
C ALA A 189 -2.85 3.09 1.01
N LYS A 190 -2.60 3.80 -0.10
CA LYS A 190 -3.34 3.62 -1.35
C LYS A 190 -3.20 2.20 -1.91
N GLY A 191 -1.99 1.62 -1.86
CA GLY A 191 -1.74 0.23 -2.27
C GLY A 191 -2.54 -0.78 -1.45
N LEU A 192 -2.74 -0.50 -0.16
CA LEU A 192 -3.55 -1.33 0.74
C LEU A 192 -5.05 -0.97 0.75
N ALA A 193 -5.47 -0.01 -0.08
CA ALA A 193 -6.82 0.58 -0.07
C ALA A 193 -7.30 1.00 1.31
N LYS A 194 -6.46 1.78 1.99
CA LYS A 194 -6.76 2.44 3.26
C LYS A 194 -6.66 3.94 3.14
N GLN A 195 -7.66 4.64 3.65
CA GLN A 195 -7.66 6.09 3.74
C GLN A 195 -6.53 6.52 4.68
N CYS A 196 -5.60 7.30 4.15
CA CYS A 196 -4.56 7.96 4.93
C CYS A 196 -4.90 9.44 5.08
N VAL A 197 -5.16 9.85 6.31
CA VAL A 197 -5.36 11.25 6.69
C VAL A 197 -4.01 11.84 7.03
N VAL A 198 -3.73 13.04 6.53
CA VAL A 198 -2.53 13.77 6.95
C VAL A 198 -2.91 14.91 7.84
N PHE A 199 -2.28 14.92 9.00
CA PHE A 199 -2.49 15.92 10.02
C PHE A 199 -1.22 16.74 10.14
N ASN A 200 -1.30 18.00 9.75
CA ASN A 200 -0.21 18.94 9.90
C ASN A 200 -0.20 19.44 11.35
N CYS A 201 0.90 19.23 12.05
CA CYS A 201 1.03 19.59 13.45
C CYS A 201 1.42 21.07 13.61
N SER A 202 0.83 21.72 14.62
CA SER A 202 1.14 23.11 14.96
C SER A 202 1.16 23.31 16.48
N ASP A 203 1.78 24.41 16.90
CA ASP A 203 1.93 24.78 18.32
C ASP A 203 0.58 25.03 19.01
N GLY A 204 -0.51 25.21 18.25
CA GLY A 204 -1.87 25.42 18.78
C GLY A 204 -2.64 24.13 19.13
N LEU A 205 -2.00 22.97 19.07
CA LEU A 205 -2.65 21.68 19.32
C LEU A 205 -2.83 21.41 20.82
N ASP A 206 -4.08 21.27 21.25
CA ASP A 206 -4.46 20.87 22.60
C ASP A 206 -4.68 19.34 22.71
N TYR A 207 -4.38 18.75 23.86
CA TYR A 207 -4.56 17.33 24.15
C TYR A 207 -6.03 16.89 24.01
N LYS A 208 -7.00 17.79 24.22
CA LYS A 208 -8.43 17.50 24.01
C LYS A 208 -8.76 17.33 22.53
N MET A 209 -8.18 18.16 21.66
CA MET A 209 -8.37 18.05 20.21
C MET A 209 -7.74 16.76 19.70
N MET A 210 -6.51 16.48 20.12
CA MET A 210 -5.80 15.24 19.79
C MET A 210 -6.54 14.01 20.33
N GLY A 211 -7.14 14.11 21.52
CA GLY A 211 -7.97 13.04 22.05
C GLY A 211 -9.19 12.73 21.17
N ARG A 212 -9.95 13.75 20.77
CA ARG A 212 -11.08 13.54 19.83
C ARG A 212 -10.62 12.99 18.49
N PHE A 213 -9.47 13.47 18.01
CA PHE A 213 -8.87 13.02 16.75
C PHE A 213 -8.50 11.53 16.79
N PHE A 214 -7.77 11.07 17.81
CA PHE A 214 -7.42 9.66 17.97
C PHE A 214 -8.64 8.77 18.17
N SER A 215 -9.67 9.24 18.89
CA SER A 215 -10.94 8.52 18.98
C SER A 215 -11.60 8.34 17.60
N GLY A 216 -11.66 9.38 16.78
CA GLY A 216 -12.17 9.29 15.42
C GLY A 216 -11.35 8.37 14.52
N LEU A 217 -10.03 8.37 14.66
CA LEU A 217 -9.14 7.46 13.94
C LEU A 217 -9.35 6.00 14.36
N ALA A 218 -9.48 5.72 15.66
CA ALA A 218 -9.71 4.37 16.18
C ALA A 218 -11.05 3.77 15.72
N GLN A 219 -12.09 4.61 15.59
CA GLN A 219 -13.40 4.21 15.11
C GLN A 219 -13.44 4.01 13.58
N SER A 220 -12.79 4.90 12.83
CA SER A 220 -12.75 4.81 11.37
C SER A 220 -11.83 3.70 10.87
N GLY A 221 -10.74 3.42 11.59
CA GLY A 221 -9.69 2.51 11.13
C GLY A 221 -8.83 3.09 10.00
N ALA A 222 -8.89 4.42 9.81
CA ALA A 222 -8.05 5.14 8.87
C ALA A 222 -6.60 5.20 9.36
N TRP A 223 -5.67 5.32 8.43
CA TRP A 223 -4.27 5.62 8.73
C TRP A 223 -4.12 7.12 8.95
N CYS A 224 -3.21 7.51 9.83
CA CYS A 224 -2.86 8.90 10.02
C CYS A 224 -1.35 9.10 9.88
N CYS A 225 -0.95 10.09 9.09
CA CYS A 225 0.42 10.59 9.06
C CYS A 225 0.46 11.97 9.72
N PHE A 226 1.19 12.09 10.82
CA PHE A 226 1.51 13.37 11.44
C PHE A 226 2.69 14.00 10.71
N ASP A 227 2.47 15.19 10.16
CA ASP A 227 3.52 16.00 9.56
C ASP A 227 3.96 17.09 10.52
N GLU A 228 5.25 17.45 10.49
CA GLU A 228 5.87 18.41 11.41
C GLU A 228 5.62 18.08 12.90
N PHE A 229 5.65 16.79 13.26
CA PHE A 229 5.34 16.31 14.62
C PHE A 229 6.19 16.96 15.73
N ASN A 230 7.37 17.45 15.38
CA ASN A 230 8.26 18.21 16.25
C ASN A 230 7.74 19.62 16.61
N ARG A 231 6.61 20.08 16.06
CA ARG A 231 5.91 21.33 16.44
C ARG A 231 4.87 21.15 17.55
N ILE A 232 4.62 19.90 18.00
CA ILE A 232 3.72 19.67 19.13
C ILE A 232 4.46 20.02 20.42
N ASP A 233 3.80 20.74 21.32
CA ASP A 233 4.31 21.01 22.66
C ASP A 233 4.65 19.69 23.39
N ILE A 234 5.79 19.66 24.07
CA ILE A 234 6.28 18.49 24.78
C ILE A 234 5.28 18.01 25.85
N GLU A 235 4.51 18.91 26.45
CA GLU A 235 3.47 18.55 27.42
C GLU A 235 2.34 17.75 26.76
N VAL A 236 1.87 18.22 25.60
CA VAL A 236 0.81 17.57 24.81
C VAL A 236 1.31 16.24 24.25
N LEU A 237 2.57 16.20 23.80
CA LEU A 237 3.21 14.99 23.30
C LEU A 237 3.24 13.87 24.35
N SER A 238 3.56 14.21 25.60
CA SER A 238 3.57 13.25 26.71
C SER A 238 2.20 12.59 26.91
N VAL A 239 1.13 13.39 26.87
CA VAL A 239 -0.25 12.91 26.98
C VAL A 239 -0.61 12.01 25.79
N ILE A 240 -0.24 12.40 24.57
CA ILE A 240 -0.47 11.59 23.35
C ILE A 240 0.26 10.24 23.44
N ALA A 241 1.51 10.23 23.90
CA ALA A 241 2.29 9.00 24.02
C ALA A 241 1.62 8.01 24.97
N GLN A 242 1.14 8.46 26.12
CA GLN A 242 0.38 7.64 27.07
C GLN A 242 -0.92 7.09 26.46
N GLN A 243 -1.64 7.92 25.70
CA GLN A 243 -2.84 7.52 24.96
C GLN A 243 -2.55 6.42 23.93
N LEU A 244 -1.49 6.57 23.13
CA LEU A 244 -1.10 5.58 22.13
C LEU A 244 -0.60 4.27 22.75
N ILE A 245 0.15 4.33 23.84
CA ILE A 245 0.57 3.13 24.59
C ILE A 245 -0.65 2.37 25.09
N THR A 246 -1.64 3.07 25.63
CA THR A 246 -2.90 2.45 26.10
C THR A 246 -3.61 1.72 24.95
N ILE A 247 -3.71 2.36 23.78
CA ILE A 247 -4.31 1.73 22.58
C ILE A 247 -3.48 0.53 22.10
N ARG A 248 -2.15 0.58 22.21
CA ARG A 248 -1.29 -0.54 21.81
C ARG A 248 -1.44 -1.74 22.74
N LEU A 249 -1.39 -1.51 24.06
CA LEU A 249 -1.56 -2.57 25.06
C LEU A 249 -2.93 -3.23 24.95
N ALA A 250 -3.97 -2.42 24.70
CA ALA A 250 -5.32 -2.86 24.37
C ALA A 250 -5.35 -3.87 23.20
N LYS A 251 -4.73 -3.50 22.08
CA LYS A 251 -4.63 -4.37 20.88
C LYS A 251 -3.84 -5.65 21.18
N ALA A 252 -2.69 -5.52 21.84
CA ALA A 252 -1.78 -6.64 22.12
C ALA A 252 -2.43 -7.69 23.03
N ALA A 253 -3.26 -7.27 23.98
CA ALA A 253 -3.97 -8.18 24.87
C ALA A 253 -5.11 -8.95 24.18
N LYS A 254 -5.37 -8.72 22.87
CA LYS A 254 -6.47 -9.30 22.07
C LYS A 254 -7.82 -9.21 22.79
N VAL A 255 -7.97 -8.20 23.62
CA VAL A 255 -9.16 -8.01 24.41
C VAL A 255 -10.22 -7.48 23.44
N GLY A 256 -11.09 -8.37 22.99
CA GLY A 256 -12.30 -8.04 22.23
C GLY A 256 -13.33 -7.30 23.11
N LEU A 257 -12.89 -6.30 23.89
CA LEU A 257 -13.79 -5.50 24.69
C LEU A 257 -14.41 -4.41 23.80
N PRO A 258 -15.75 -4.30 23.77
CA PRO A 258 -16.48 -3.40 22.89
C PRO A 258 -16.44 -1.92 23.34
N VAL A 259 -15.67 -1.58 24.38
CA VAL A 259 -15.91 -0.38 25.19
C VAL A 259 -14.60 0.03 25.88
N TRP A 260 -13.90 1.02 25.32
CA TRP A 260 -12.67 1.61 25.88
C TRP A 260 -12.92 3.02 26.40
N VAL A 261 -12.61 3.32 27.66
CA VAL A 261 -12.68 4.69 28.19
C VAL A 261 -11.47 5.50 27.70
N PHE A 262 -11.66 6.27 26.63
CA PHE A 262 -10.71 7.25 26.14
C PHE A 262 -11.26 8.64 26.42
N VAL A 263 -10.59 9.43 27.28
CA VAL A 263 -11.10 10.74 27.74
C VAL A 263 -12.57 10.62 28.23
N ALA A 264 -12.82 9.70 29.16
CA ALA A 264 -14.14 9.46 29.76
C ALA A 264 -15.25 8.94 28.80
N SER A 265 -14.93 8.44 27.61
CA SER A 265 -15.93 7.97 26.62
C SER A 265 -15.60 6.57 26.08
N CYS A 266 -16.61 5.72 25.84
CA CYS A 266 -16.47 4.34 25.36
C CYS A 266 -16.54 4.19 23.83
N PHE A 267 -15.58 3.47 23.22
CA PHE A 267 -15.52 3.32 21.76
C PHE A 267 -15.32 1.88 21.26
N TRP A 268 -15.85 1.62 20.06
CA TRP A 268 -15.63 0.41 19.26
C TRP A 268 -14.40 0.60 18.35
N GLN A 269 -13.46 -0.35 18.39
CA GLN A 269 -12.23 -0.28 17.60
C GLN A 269 -12.37 -1.09 16.29
N LYS A 270 -12.20 -0.44 15.14
CA LYS A 270 -11.89 -1.16 13.89
C LYS A 270 -10.40 -1.51 13.90
N SER A 271 -10.09 -2.75 13.55
CA SER A 271 -8.92 -3.50 14.04
C SER A 271 -7.52 -3.00 13.68
N ARG A 272 -7.34 -1.87 12.97
CA ARG A 272 -6.04 -1.50 12.38
C ARG A 272 -5.77 0.00 12.35
N LEU A 273 -5.81 0.66 13.52
CA LEU A 273 -5.24 2.01 13.68
C LEU A 273 -3.72 1.95 13.54
N LEU A 274 -3.17 2.78 12.65
CA LEU A 274 -1.73 3.04 12.56
C LEU A 274 -1.45 4.53 12.51
N VAL A 275 -0.48 4.91 13.32
CA VAL A 275 0.04 6.26 13.39
C VAL A 275 1.42 6.25 12.78
N PHE A 276 1.59 7.09 11.76
CA PHE A 276 2.88 7.35 11.14
C PHE A 276 3.34 8.75 11.50
N VAL A 277 4.63 8.89 11.76
CA VAL A 277 5.24 10.18 12.10
C VAL A 277 6.26 10.52 11.02
N SER A 278 6.06 11.65 10.35
CA SER A 278 7.08 12.27 9.53
C SER A 278 7.92 13.16 10.44
N SER A 279 9.18 12.79 10.65
CA SER A 279 10.14 13.64 11.36
C SER A 279 11.21 14.17 10.41
N VAL A 280 11.64 15.41 10.65
CA VAL A 280 12.87 15.98 10.07
C VAL A 280 14.06 15.55 10.93
#